data_AF-A0AA93HH59-F1
#
_entry.id   AF-A0AA93HH59-F1
#
_cell.length_a   1.000
_cell.length_b   1.000
_cell.length_c   1.000
_cell.angle_alpha   90.00
_cell.angle_beta   90.00
_cell.angle_gamma   90.00
#
_symmetry.space_group_name_H-M   'P 1'
#
loop_
_entity.id
_entity.type
_entity.pdbx_description
1 polymer ?
#
loop_
_entity_poly.entity_id
_entity_poly.type
_entity_poly.pdbx_seq_one_letter_code
_entity_poly.pdbx_strand_id
1 'polypeptide(L)' 'MRPNPGYLPADAVGKRIRPRLAHGGIGACDDGATSPPGWAADGRGGCRWTITGSPFDIKEYEVLG' A
#
# COMPACT_ATOMS: atom_id res chain seq x y z
N MET A 1 8.35 7.78 2.46
CA MET A 1 6.96 7.28 2.56
C MET A 1 6.09 8.38 3.17
N ARG A 2 4.80 8.42 2.82
CA ARG A 2 3.81 9.41 3.28
C ARG A 2 2.75 8.72 4.14
N PRO A 3 2.19 9.39 5.15
CA PRO A 3 1.17 8.79 6.01
C PRO A 3 -0.10 8.46 5.21
N ASN A 4 -0.73 7.34 5.52
CA ASN A 4 -2.04 6.99 4.97
C ASN A 4 -3.11 7.96 5.51
N PRO A 5 -3.85 8.68 4.65
CA PRO A 5 -4.88 9.61 5.10
C PRO A 5 -6.22 8.93 5.46
N GLY A 6 -6.31 7.60 5.37
CA GLY A 6 -7.53 6.83 5.65
C GLY A 6 -8.41 6.58 4.43
N TYR A 7 -7.98 7.03 3.25
CA TYR A 7 -8.66 6.86 1.96
C TYR A 7 -7.62 6.80 0.82
N LEU A 8 -8.02 6.30 -0.36
CA LEU A 8 -7.16 6.24 -1.54
C LEU A 8 -6.74 7.66 -1.99
N PRO A 9 -5.45 8.02 -1.91
CA PRO A 9 -4.97 9.33 -2.33
C PRO A 9 -5.02 9.49 -3.85
N ALA A 10 -5.38 10.68 -4.33
CA ALA A 10 -5.57 10.95 -5.76
C ALA A 10 -4.31 10.66 -6.61
N ASP A 11 -3.13 10.86 -6.05
CA ASP A 11 -1.86 10.68 -6.74
C ASP A 11 -1.40 9.21 -6.81
N ALA A 12 -2.07 8.32 -6.07
CA ALA A 12 -1.86 6.88 -6.09
C ALA A 12 -2.87 6.14 -6.98
N VAL A 13 -3.95 6.80 -7.42
CA VAL A 13 -4.98 6.18 -8.28
C VAL A 13 -4.35 5.60 -9.55
N GLY A 14 -4.63 4.33 -9.81
CA GLY A 14 -4.12 3.61 -10.99
C GLY A 14 -2.64 3.21 -10.91
N LYS A 15 -1.96 3.46 -9.79
CA LYS A 15 -0.53 3.18 -9.61
C LYS A 15 -0.29 2.04 -8.65
N ARG A 16 0.99 1.71 -8.47
CA ARG A 16 1.46 0.79 -7.44
C ARG A 16 2.11 1.53 -6.28
N ILE A 17 2.01 0.95 -5.10
CA ILE A 17 2.60 1.49 -3.88
C ILE A 17 3.47 0.47 -3.16
N ARG A 18 4.43 0.96 -2.39
CA ARG A 18 5.10 0.21 -1.32
C ARG A 18 4.49 0.62 0.02
N PRO A 19 3.64 -0.21 0.65
CA PRO A 19 3.07 0.11 1.94
C PRO A 19 3.99 -0.32 3.08
N ARG A 20 4.08 0.51 4.11
CA ARG A 20 4.50 0.12 5.46
C ARG A 20 3.24 -0.05 6.31
N LEU A 21 3.11 -1.21 6.92
CA LEU A 21 1.96 -1.58 7.74
C LEU A 21 2.12 -1.06 9.17
N ALA A 22 1.02 -0.96 9.91
CA ALA A 22 1.00 -0.45 11.28
C ALA A 22 1.91 -1.26 12.23
N HIS A 23 2.02 -2.58 12.03
CA HIS A 23 2.96 -3.44 12.75
C HIS A 23 4.44 -3.26 12.35
N GLY A 24 4.75 -2.32 11.44
CA GLY A 24 6.10 -1.95 11.02
C GLY A 24 6.65 -2.73 9.83
N GLY A 25 6.00 -3.81 9.39
CA GLY A 25 6.42 -4.57 8.22
C GLY A 25 6.16 -3.84 6.91
N ILE A 26 6.93 -4.17 5.88
CA ILE A 26 6.66 -3.74 4.51
C ILE A 26 5.75 -4.80 3.87
N GLY A 27 4.68 -4.35 3.19
CA GLY A 27 3.78 -5.26 2.49
C GLY A 27 4.55 -6.12 1.50
N ALA A 28 4.28 -7.43 1.50
CA ALA A 28 4.97 -8.38 0.64
C ALA A 28 4.84 -7.94 -0.83
N CYS A 29 5.98 -7.65 -1.45
CA CYS A 29 6.08 -7.45 -2.88
C CYS A 29 6.66 -8.74 -3.43
N ASP A 30 5.89 -9.48 -4.22
CA ASP A 30 6.48 -10.54 -5.05
C ASP A 30 7.29 -9.83 -6.13
N ASP A 31 8.57 -9.55 -5.83
CA ASP A 31 9.52 -8.93 -6.75
C ASP A 31 9.99 -9.93 -7.85
N GLY A 32 9.16 -10.92 -8.16
CA GLY A 32 9.42 -11.91 -9.21
C GLY A 32 9.26 -11.30 -10.60
N ALA A 33 9.99 -11.84 -11.58
CA ALA A 33 10.04 -11.34 -12.96
C ALA A 33 8.67 -11.21 -13.67
N THR A 34 7.62 -11.83 -13.14
CA THR A 34 6.26 -11.84 -13.72
C THR A 34 5.28 -10.90 -13.03
N SER A 35 5.65 -10.28 -11.90
CA SER A 35 4.78 -9.37 -11.15
C SER A 35 5.40 -7.98 -10.98
N PRO A 36 4.67 -6.90 -11.30
CA PRO A 36 5.20 -5.56 -11.07
C PRO A 36 5.34 -5.28 -9.57
N PRO A 37 6.40 -4.58 -9.15
CA PRO A 37 6.71 -4.36 -7.73
C PRO A 37 5.62 -3.57 -7.01
N GLY A 38 5.46 -3.79 -5.71
CA GLY A 38 4.48 -3.10 -4.88
C GLY A 38 3.07 -3.68 -4.93
N TRP A 39 2.14 -3.05 -4.22
CA TRP A 39 0.71 -3.36 -4.21
C TRP A 39 -0.04 -2.44 -5.16
N ALA A 40 -1.08 -2.96 -5.82
CA ALA A 40 -2.02 -2.10 -6.53
C ALA A 40 -2.69 -1.15 -5.53
N ALA A 41 -2.73 0.15 -5.83
CA ALA A 41 -3.35 1.14 -4.96
C ALA A 41 -4.89 1.11 -4.96
N ASP A 42 -5.51 0.29 -5.80
CA ASP A 42 -6.95 0.29 -6.09
C ASP A 42 -7.84 -0.28 -4.98
N GLY A 43 -7.28 -0.67 -3.84
CA GLY A 43 -8.03 -1.23 -2.72
C GLY A 43 -8.22 -2.75 -2.78
N ARG A 44 -7.88 -3.40 -3.89
CA ARG A 44 -8.12 -4.83 -4.12
C ARG A 44 -6.95 -5.66 -3.58
N GLY A 45 -7.22 -6.93 -3.25
CA GLY A 45 -6.18 -7.88 -2.84
C GLY A 45 -5.50 -7.60 -1.49
N GLY A 46 -6.12 -6.81 -0.60
CA GLY A 46 -5.59 -6.53 0.75
C GLY A 46 -4.98 -5.14 0.93
N CYS A 47 -4.91 -4.32 -0.13
CA CYS A 47 -4.47 -2.93 -0.07
C CYS A 47 -5.55 -2.02 0.55
N ARG A 48 -5.83 -2.17 1.85
CA ARG A 48 -6.87 -1.41 2.54
C ARG A 48 -6.37 -0.05 3.00
N TRP A 49 -6.98 1.02 2.47
CA TRP A 49 -6.68 2.40 2.86
C TRP A 49 -7.37 2.85 4.14
N THR A 50 -8.54 2.29 4.47
CA THR A 50 -9.25 2.62 5.70
C THR A 50 -8.44 2.24 6.93
N ILE A 51 -8.31 3.17 7.88
CA ILE A 51 -7.64 2.94 9.15
C ILE A 51 -8.67 2.36 10.13
N THR A 52 -8.40 1.15 10.60
CA THR A 52 -9.30 0.37 11.47
C THR A 52 -8.69 0.08 12.85
N GLY A 53 -7.41 0.37 13.04
CA GLY A 53 -6.62 -0.06 14.20
C GLY A 53 -6.01 -1.45 14.05
N SER A 54 -6.14 -2.06 12.87
CA SER A 54 -5.53 -3.36 12.57
C SER A 54 -4.01 -3.23 12.43
N PRO A 55 -3.23 -4.23 12.89
CA PRO A 55 -1.78 -4.26 12.65
C PRO A 55 -1.43 -4.24 11.14
N PHE A 56 -2.35 -4.68 10.28
CA PHE A 56 -2.18 -4.74 8.83
C PHE A 56 -2.73 -3.51 8.10
N ASP A 57 -3.17 -2.47 8.83
CA ASP A 57 -3.52 -1.20 8.19
C ASP A 57 -2.26 -0.59 7.55
N ILE A 58 -2.42 0.03 6.39
CA ILE A 58 -1.35 0.82 5.78
C ILE A 58 -1.12 2.04 6.69
N LYS A 59 0.08 2.16 7.25
CA LYS A 59 0.50 3.31 8.06
C LYS A 59 1.12 4.38 7.20
N GLU A 60 2.03 3.98 6.32
CA GLU A 60 2.71 4.86 5.38
C GLU A 60 2.81 4.18 4.00
N TYR A 61 2.93 4.97 2.95
CA TYR A 61 3.05 4.46 1.59
C TYR A 61 4.01 5.28 0.74
N GLU A 62 4.58 4.66 -0.28
CA GLU A 62 5.36 5.30 -1.34
C GLU A 62 4.77 4.88 -2.68
N VAL A 63 4.59 5.81 -3.62
CA VAL A 63 4.11 5.51 -4.98
C VAL A 63 5.31 5.10 -5.83
N LEU A 64 5.19 4.00 -6.59
CA LEU A 64 6.30 3.38 -7.30
C LEU A 64 6.42 3.72 -8.79
N GLY A 65 5.45 4.43 -9.36
CA GLY A 65 5.37 4.72 -10.80
C GLY A 65 4.04 4.30 -11.37
#